data_AF-A0A942CVK6-F1
#
_entry.id   AF-A0A942CVK6-F1
#
_cell.length_a   1.000
_cell.length_b   1.000
_cell.length_c   1.000
_cell.angle_alpha   90.00
_cell.angle_beta   90.00
_cell.angle_gamma   90.00
#
_symmetry.space_group_name_H-M   'P 1'
#
loop_
_entity.id
_entity.type
_entity.pdbx_description
1 polymer ?
#
loop_
_entity_poly.entity_id
_entity_poly.type
_entity_poly.pdbx_seq_one_letter_code
_entity_poly.pdbx_strand_id
1 'polypeptide(L)'
;MTMRRAVVSGIAAATLFCGGILLAQKPERDISGKRHPNLAAAQRLCDQAFRKISEAQEANEFDMQGHAAKAKELLEQANKELKEAAEAANKDKR
;
A
#
# COMPACT_ATOMS: atom_id res chain seq x y z
N MET A 1 47.66 2.55 6.44
CA MET A 1 46.20 2.33 6.60
C MET A 1 45.82 1.18 5.68
N THR A 2 45.66 -0.03 6.22
CA THR A 2 45.56 -1.27 5.44
C THR A 2 44.15 -1.48 4.90
N MET A 3 44.05 -1.89 3.62
CA MET A 3 42.84 -2.04 2.79
C MET A 3 41.72 -2.93 3.38
N ARG A 4 41.90 -3.54 4.56
CA ARG A 4 40.88 -4.35 5.23
C ARG A 4 39.78 -3.54 5.91
N ARG A 5 40.00 -2.25 6.17
CA ARG A 5 39.01 -1.37 6.82
C ARG A 5 38.05 -0.67 5.85
N ALA A 6 38.39 -0.60 4.56
CA ALA A 6 37.52 0.01 3.55
C ALA A 6 36.33 -0.88 3.16
N VAL A 7 36.44 -2.20 3.31
CA VAL A 7 35.35 -3.14 2.97
C VAL A 7 34.27 -3.16 4.03
N VAL A 8 34.60 -2.89 5.31
CA VAL A 8 33.63 -2.93 6.41
C VAL A 8 32.77 -1.66 6.48
N SER A 9 33.25 -0.53 5.97
CA SER A 9 32.43 0.70 5.83
C SER A 9 31.53 0.70 4.59
N GLY A 10 31.68 -0.26 3.66
CA GLY A 10 30.86 -0.34 2.45
C GLY A 10 29.55 -1.13 2.61
N ILE A 11 29.38 -1.92 3.69
CA ILE A 11 28.21 -2.79 3.88
C ILE A 11 27.06 -2.05 4.59
N ALA A 12 27.30 -0.88 5.19
CA ALA A 12 26.26 -0.09 5.84
C ALA A 12 25.41 0.79 4.88
N ALA A 13 25.79 0.90 3.60
CA ALA A 13 25.11 1.77 2.63
C ALA A 13 24.44 1.02 1.47
N ALA A 14 24.43 -0.32 1.50
CA ALA A 14 23.95 -1.15 0.40
C ALA A 14 22.90 -2.21 0.81
N THR A 15 22.13 -1.97 1.87
CA THR A 15 20.74 -2.46 1.92
C THR A 15 19.88 -1.56 1.04
N LEU A 16 20.28 -1.53 -0.24
CA LEU A 16 19.50 -1.00 -1.34
C LEU A 16 18.16 -1.73 -1.30
N PHE A 17 17.16 -0.92 -1.02
CA PHE A 17 15.75 -1.18 -0.98
C PHE A 17 15.32 -1.86 -2.28
N CYS A 18 15.51 -3.18 -2.39
CA CYS A 18 14.82 -4.02 -3.36
C CYS A 18 13.37 -4.21 -2.89
N GLY A 19 12.67 -3.10 -2.67
CA GLY A 19 11.21 -3.09 -2.70
C GLY A 19 10.84 -3.33 -4.15
N GLY A 20 10.52 -4.59 -4.48
CA GLY A 20 10.11 -4.96 -5.83
C GLY A 20 9.10 -3.96 -6.37
N ILE A 21 9.20 -3.69 -7.67
CA ILE A 21 8.16 -2.96 -8.40
C ILE A 21 6.91 -3.84 -8.35
N LEU A 22 6.20 -3.80 -7.22
CA LEU A 22 4.82 -4.20 -7.15
C LEU A 22 4.12 -3.15 -8.00
N LEU A 23 3.87 -3.49 -9.26
CA LEU A 23 2.91 -2.77 -10.09
C LEU A 23 1.70 -2.57 -9.19
N ALA A 24 1.49 -1.33 -8.75
CA ALA A 24 0.56 -1.04 -7.68
C ALA A 24 -0.84 -1.36 -8.23
N GLN A 25 -1.32 -2.57 -7.93
CA GLN A 25 -2.61 -3.04 -8.39
C GLN A 25 -3.65 -2.14 -7.71
N LYS A 26 -4.52 -1.57 -8.52
CA LYS A 26 -5.60 -0.72 -8.00
C LYS A 26 -6.43 -1.55 -7.01
N PRO A 27 -6.80 -1.01 -5.83
CA PRO A 27 -7.61 -1.75 -4.88
C PRO A 27 -8.92 -2.25 -5.53
N GLU A 28 -9.29 -3.50 -5.27
CA GLU A 28 -10.52 -4.10 -5.79
C GLU A 28 -11.76 -3.50 -5.10
N ARG A 29 -12.87 -3.34 -5.85
CA ARG A 29 -14.13 -2.75 -5.35
C ARG A 29 -15.27 -3.74 -5.49
N ASP A 30 -15.49 -4.58 -4.50
CA ASP A 30 -16.44 -5.69 -4.60
C ASP A 30 -17.39 -5.85 -3.41
N ILE A 31 -17.30 -4.98 -2.38
CA ILE A 31 -18.29 -5.00 -1.30
C ILE A 31 -19.63 -4.45 -1.81
N SER A 32 -20.68 -5.26 -1.63
CA SER A 32 -22.04 -4.86 -1.96
C SER A 32 -22.51 -3.66 -1.13
N GLY A 33 -22.63 -2.49 -1.78
CA GLY A 33 -23.13 -1.28 -1.14
C GLY A 33 -24.58 -1.37 -0.64
N LYS A 34 -25.37 -2.32 -1.15
CA LYS A 34 -26.73 -2.59 -0.65
C LYS A 34 -26.72 -3.28 0.71
N ARG A 35 -25.72 -4.12 0.97
CA ARG A 35 -25.65 -4.93 2.19
C ARG A 35 -24.77 -4.28 3.26
N HIS A 36 -23.65 -3.68 2.84
CA HIS A 36 -22.67 -3.06 3.72
C HIS A 36 -22.33 -1.64 3.22
N PRO A 37 -23.24 -0.67 3.35
CA PRO A 37 -23.07 0.67 2.76
C PRO A 37 -21.83 1.40 3.28
N ASN A 38 -21.50 1.24 4.56
CA ASN A 38 -20.33 1.88 5.18
C ASN A 38 -19.01 1.21 4.76
N LEU A 39 -18.94 -0.12 4.72
CA LEU A 39 -17.73 -0.83 4.25
C LEU A 39 -17.49 -0.58 2.77
N ALA A 40 -18.54 -0.57 1.95
CA ALA A 40 -18.44 -0.18 0.55
C ALA A 40 -17.98 1.29 0.41
N ALA A 41 -18.43 2.20 1.28
CA ALA A 41 -17.95 3.58 1.28
C ALA A 41 -16.46 3.67 1.66
N ALA A 42 -16.02 2.90 2.64
CA ALA A 42 -14.62 2.82 3.05
C ALA A 42 -13.71 2.33 1.90
N GLN A 43 -14.10 1.28 1.16
CA GLN A 43 -13.33 0.83 -0.03
C GLN A 43 -13.20 1.96 -1.07
N ARG A 44 -14.29 2.72 -1.31
CA ARG A 44 -14.23 3.88 -2.22
C ARG A 44 -13.27 4.96 -1.74
N LEU A 45 -13.14 5.15 -0.43
CA LEU A 45 -12.20 6.12 0.15
C LEU A 45 -10.76 5.62 0.02
N CYS A 46 -10.50 4.34 0.26
CA CYS A 46 -9.20 3.72 0.00
C CYS A 46 -8.73 3.93 -1.45
N ASP A 47 -9.62 3.70 -2.43
CA ASP A 47 -9.32 3.97 -3.83
C ASP A 47 -9.00 5.42 -4.14
N GLN A 48 -9.75 6.34 -3.54
CA GLN A 48 -9.57 7.78 -3.75
C GLN A 48 -8.23 8.22 -3.17
N ALA A 49 -7.92 7.78 -1.95
CA ALA A 49 -6.65 8.04 -1.30
C ALA A 49 -5.48 7.46 -2.13
N PHE A 50 -5.61 6.23 -2.65
CA PHE A 50 -4.60 5.62 -3.50
C PHE A 50 -4.31 6.46 -4.74
N ARG A 51 -5.37 6.94 -5.44
CA ARG A 51 -5.20 7.83 -6.60
C ARG A 51 -4.52 9.13 -6.24
N LYS A 52 -4.91 9.76 -5.12
CA LYS A 52 -4.29 11.00 -4.64
C LYS A 52 -2.82 10.82 -4.28
N ILE A 53 -2.43 9.67 -3.72
CA ILE A 53 -1.03 9.35 -3.47
C ILE A 53 -0.28 9.17 -4.79
N SER A 54 -0.86 8.50 -5.79
CA SER A 54 -0.23 8.38 -7.12
C SER A 54 -0.04 9.74 -7.80
N GLU A 55 -1.03 10.63 -7.73
CA GLU A 55 -0.91 12.02 -8.21
C GLU A 55 0.22 12.76 -7.47
N ALA A 56 0.32 12.59 -6.15
CA ALA A 56 1.39 13.20 -5.35
C ALA A 56 2.78 12.62 -5.69
N GLN A 57 2.88 11.33 -6.02
CA GLN A 57 4.13 10.73 -6.48
C GLN A 57 4.59 11.34 -7.80
N GLU A 58 3.69 11.50 -8.76
CA GLU A 58 4.00 12.10 -10.05
C GLU A 58 4.43 13.56 -9.88
N ALA A 59 3.70 14.33 -9.07
CA ALA A 59 4.00 15.74 -8.80
C ALA A 59 5.32 15.96 -8.05
N ASN A 60 5.80 14.95 -7.31
CA ASN A 60 7.05 15.02 -6.54
C ASN A 60 8.19 14.21 -7.17
N GLU A 61 8.13 14.00 -8.49
CA GLU A 61 9.15 13.27 -9.29
C GLU A 61 9.50 11.89 -8.73
N PHE A 62 8.53 11.25 -8.07
CA PHE A 62 8.67 9.98 -7.34
C PHE A 62 9.66 10.02 -6.16
N ASP A 63 10.24 11.17 -5.82
CA ASP A 63 11.13 11.37 -4.67
C ASP A 63 10.33 11.65 -3.40
N MET A 64 9.61 10.62 -2.93
CA MET A 64 8.89 10.65 -1.66
C MET A 64 9.51 9.68 -0.64
N GLN A 65 10.81 9.39 -0.79
CA GLN A 65 11.58 8.48 0.08
C GLN A 65 10.91 7.11 0.31
N GLY A 66 10.14 6.62 -0.67
CA GLY A 66 9.40 5.36 -0.57
C GLY A 66 8.10 5.42 0.24
N HIS A 67 7.78 6.52 0.93
CA HIS A 67 6.57 6.62 1.78
C HIS A 67 5.28 6.50 0.98
N ALA A 68 5.24 7.02 -0.25
CA ALA A 68 4.05 6.89 -1.09
C ALA A 68 3.78 5.46 -1.54
N ALA A 69 4.83 4.68 -1.83
CA ALA A 69 4.68 3.25 -2.11
C ALA A 69 4.13 2.53 -0.87
N LYS A 70 4.67 2.82 0.33
CA LYS A 70 4.21 2.23 1.58
C LYS A 70 2.76 2.60 1.92
N ALA A 71 2.37 3.86 1.70
CA ALA A 71 1.00 4.31 1.93
C ALA A 71 -0.01 3.58 1.01
N LYS A 72 0.32 3.40 -0.27
CA LYS A 72 -0.50 2.63 -1.21
C LYS A 72 -0.62 1.16 -0.80
N GLU A 73 0.47 0.54 -0.36
CA GLU A 73 0.46 -0.84 0.17
C GLU A 73 -0.48 -0.98 1.37
N LEU A 74 -0.41 -0.04 2.33
CA LEU A 74 -1.29 -0.03 3.51
C LEU A 74 -2.76 0.17 3.14
N LEU A 75 -3.05 1.03 2.15
CA LEU A 75 -4.41 1.20 1.64
C LEU A 75 -4.95 -0.07 0.98
N GLU A 76 -4.11 -0.82 0.28
CA GLU A 76 -4.49 -2.10 -0.31
C GLU A 76 -4.78 -3.15 0.79
N GLN A 77 -3.95 -3.23 1.83
CA GLN A 77 -4.18 -4.09 2.99
C GLN A 77 -5.49 -3.73 3.70
N ALA A 78 -5.72 -2.45 3.97
CA ALA A 78 -6.97 -1.97 4.54
C ALA A 78 -8.17 -2.36 3.67
N ASN A 79 -8.05 -2.24 2.34
CA ASN A 79 -9.13 -2.60 1.41
C ASN A 79 -9.47 -4.10 1.44
N LYS A 80 -8.46 -4.97 1.62
CA LYS A 80 -8.64 -6.42 1.82
C LYS A 80 -9.35 -6.73 3.13
N GLU A 81 -8.93 -6.11 4.23
CA GLU A 81 -9.58 -6.30 5.55
C GLU A 81 -11.04 -5.83 5.55
N LEU A 82 -11.37 -4.75 4.82
CA LEU A 82 -12.76 -4.31 4.66
C LEU A 82 -13.62 -5.39 3.98
N LYS A 83 -13.07 -6.11 3.01
CA LYS A 83 -13.75 -7.22 2.33
C LYS A 83 -13.94 -8.40 3.27
N GLU A 84 -12.90 -8.81 3.97
CA GLU A 84 -12.98 -9.87 4.98
C GLU A 84 -14.02 -9.56 6.06
N ALA A 85 -14.09 -8.30 6.53
CA ALA A 85 -15.11 -7.85 7.46
C ALA A 85 -16.54 -7.95 6.88
N ALA A 86 -16.73 -7.59 5.61
CA ALA A 86 -18.01 -7.74 4.93
C ALA A 86 -18.41 -9.22 4.77
N GLU A 87 -17.46 -10.10 4.48
CA GLU A 87 -17.67 -11.54 4.37
C GLU A 87 -17.99 -12.20 5.72
N ALA A 88 -17.28 -11.83 6.79
CA ALA A 88 -17.58 -12.27 8.14
C ALA A 88 -19.01 -11.86 8.55
N ALA A 89 -19.37 -10.58 8.35
CA ALA A 89 -20.71 -10.10 8.64
C ALA A 89 -21.80 -10.74 7.76
N ASN A 90 -21.45 -11.32 6.61
CA ASN A 90 -22.38 -12.11 5.79
C ASN A 90 -22.60 -13.52 6.33
N LYS A 91 -21.58 -14.12 6.94
CA LYS A 91 -21.64 -15.46 7.55
C LYS A 91 -22.48 -15.45 8.82
N ASP A 92 -22.37 -14.40 9.63
CA ASP A 92 -23.12 -14.26 10.89
C ASP A 92 -24.63 -14.02 10.69
N LYS A 93 -25.04 -13.59 9.49
CA LYS A 93 -26.46 -13.36 9.14
C LYS A 93 -27.15 -14.57 8.50
N ARG A 94 -26.51 -15.74 8.47
CA ARG A 94 -27.10 -16.98 7.93
C ARG A 94 -27.87 -17.76 8.96
#